data_AF-A0A483A9U8-F1
#
_entry.id   AF-A0A483A9U8-F1
#
_cell.length_a   1.000
_cell.length_b   1.000
_cell.length_c   1.000
_cell.angle_alpha   90.00
_cell.angle_beta   90.00
_cell.angle_gamma   90.00
#
_symmetry.space_group_name_H-M   'P 1'
#
loop_
_entity.id
_entity.type
_entity.pdbx_description
1 polymer ?
#
loop_
_entity_poly.entity_id
_entity_poly.type
_entity_poly.pdbx_seq_one_letter_code
_entity_poly.pdbx_strand_id
1 'polypeptide(L)'
;MIIGITQNSKKPAFLDINDRLESAKTALIDINNIKVMSFDTLLVDFAETQNVQIILRGLRAVSDFEYEFQLSGMNKHLNPTIETLFMTPAEQYANISSSLVREILSLGGDISAFVPSNVENLLKEKI
;
A
#
# COMPACT_ATOMS: atom_id res chain seq x y z
N MET A 1 -12.71 2.35 -6.40
CA MET A 1 -11.28 2.00 -6.26
C MET A 1 -11.14 0.95 -5.17
N ILE A 2 -10.25 -0.04 -5.35
CA ILE A 2 -9.96 -1.05 -4.33
C ILE A 2 -8.54 -0.84 -3.81
N ILE A 3 -8.40 -0.70 -2.49
CA ILE A 3 -7.10 -0.76 -1.81
C ILE A 3 -6.86 -2.22 -1.44
N GLY A 4 -6.02 -2.90 -2.23
CA GLY A 4 -5.63 -4.29 -2.01
C GLY A 4 -4.46 -4.39 -1.03
N ILE A 5 -4.69 -5.03 0.12
CA ILE A 5 -3.67 -5.25 1.15
C ILE A 5 -3.27 -6.73 1.14
N THR A 6 -2.04 -7.02 0.74
CA THR A 6 -1.48 -8.37 0.81
C THR A 6 -0.51 -8.53 1.97
N GLN A 7 -0.35 -9.78 2.41
CA GLN A 7 0.65 -10.18 3.38
C GLN A 7 1.75 -10.98 2.70
N ASN A 8 2.99 -10.51 2.84
CA ASN A 8 4.13 -11.26 2.35
C ASN A 8 4.40 -12.41 3.32
N SER A 9 4.18 -13.66 2.87
CA SER A 9 4.45 -14.86 3.68
C SER A 9 5.92 -14.99 4.10
N LYS A 10 6.85 -14.35 3.38
CA LYS A 10 8.30 -14.40 3.64
C LYS A 10 8.82 -13.27 4.54
N LYS A 11 8.02 -12.25 4.83
CA LYS A 11 8.45 -11.10 5.65
C LYS A 11 7.38 -10.77 6.68
N PRO A 12 7.62 -10.98 7.99
CA PRO A 12 6.66 -10.60 9.01
C PRO A 12 6.38 -9.10 8.90
N ALA A 13 5.10 -8.76 8.81
CA ALA A 13 4.65 -7.37 8.81
C ALA A 13 4.62 -6.87 10.27
N PHE A 14 4.94 -5.59 10.48
CA PHE A 14 4.89 -4.97 11.80
C PHE A 14 3.46 -4.95 12.37
N LEU A 15 2.48 -4.68 11.51
CA LEU A 15 1.06 -4.82 11.82
C LEU A 15 0.53 -6.07 11.14
N ASP A 16 -0.34 -6.81 11.83
CA ASP A 16 -1.06 -7.92 11.22
C ASP A 16 -2.04 -7.42 10.15
N ILE A 17 -2.60 -8.36 9.37
CA ILE A 17 -3.50 -8.00 8.26
C ILE A 17 -4.77 -7.30 8.75
N ASN A 18 -5.30 -7.65 9.92
CA ASN A 18 -6.54 -7.08 10.44
C ASN A 18 -6.34 -5.63 10.87
N ASP A 19 -5.25 -5.36 11.60
CA ASP A 19 -4.84 -4.01 11.99
C ASP A 19 -4.64 -3.11 10.76
N ARG A 20 -4.03 -3.64 9.69
CA ARG A 20 -3.84 -2.91 8.42
C ARG A 20 -5.16 -2.63 7.70
N LEU A 21 -6.08 -3.58 7.70
CA LEU A 21 -7.41 -3.41 7.09
C LEU A 21 -8.20 -2.33 7.83
N GLU A 22 -8.30 -2.43 9.15
CA GLU A 22 -9.10 -1.49 9.95
C GLU A 22 -8.49 -0.07 9.97
N SER A 23 -7.17 0.04 10.07
CA SER A 23 -6.49 1.34 9.99
C SER A 23 -6.66 2.02 8.64
N ALA A 24 -6.57 1.27 7.53
CA ALA A 24 -6.80 1.79 6.19
C ALA A 24 -8.28 2.18 5.96
N LYS A 25 -9.24 1.37 6.43
CA LYS A 25 -10.68 1.73 6.37
C LYS A 25 -10.96 3.03 7.11
N THR A 26 -10.43 3.15 8.33
CA THR A 26 -10.63 4.34 9.18
C THR A 26 -9.97 5.57 8.56
N ALA A 27 -8.75 5.45 8.04
CA ALA A 27 -8.03 6.55 7.40
C ALA A 27 -8.68 7.06 6.10
N LEU A 28 -9.52 6.23 5.46
CA LEU A 28 -10.16 6.53 4.18
C LEU A 28 -11.69 6.68 4.32
N ILE A 29 -12.20 6.83 5.54
CA ILE A 29 -13.65 6.79 5.83
C ILE A 29 -14.44 7.90 5.10
N ASP A 30 -13.82 9.06 4.91
CA ASP A 30 -14.44 10.22 4.25
C ASP A 30 -14.37 10.16 2.71
N ILE A 31 -13.71 9.14 2.15
CA ILE A 31 -13.55 8.99 0.70
C ILE A 31 -14.54 7.94 0.17
N ASN A 32 -15.58 8.43 -0.49
CA ASN A 32 -16.57 7.59 -1.15
C ASN A 32 -15.96 6.70 -2.24
N ASN A 33 -16.60 5.56 -2.53
CA ASN A 33 -16.22 4.61 -3.58
C ASN A 33 -14.86 3.92 -3.38
N ILE A 34 -14.35 3.87 -2.15
CA ILE A 34 -13.20 3.05 -1.76
C ILE A 34 -13.67 1.74 -1.10
N LYS A 35 -13.06 0.63 -1.49
CA LYS A 35 -13.14 -0.65 -0.77
C LYS A 35 -11.74 -1.03 -0.30
N VAL A 36 -11.60 -1.43 0.95
CA VAL A 36 -10.34 -1.97 1.49
C VAL A 36 -10.50 -3.47 1.64
N MET A 37 -9.65 -4.24 0.97
CA MET A 37 -9.75 -5.70 0.89
C MET A 37 -8.38 -6.35 1.02
N SER A 38 -8.32 -7.52 1.65
CA SER A 38 -7.12 -8.34 1.65
C SER A 38 -7.16 -9.42 0.58
N PHE A 39 -5.99 -9.89 0.18
CA PHE A 39 -5.83 -11.03 -0.72
C PHE A 39 -4.50 -11.75 -0.47
N ASP A 40 -4.50 -13.06 -0.71
CA ASP A 40 -3.37 -13.97 -0.55
C ASP A 40 -3.03 -14.74 -1.85
N THR A 41 -3.66 -14.37 -2.97
CA THR A 41 -3.43 -14.90 -4.32
C THR A 41 -2.50 -13.99 -5.14
N LEU A 42 -2.28 -14.31 -6.42
CA LEU A 42 -1.62 -13.38 -7.33
C LEU A 42 -2.43 -12.10 -7.50
N LEU A 43 -1.75 -10.97 -7.65
CA LEU A 43 -2.39 -9.67 -7.85
C LEU A 43 -3.32 -9.65 -9.08
N VAL A 44 -2.89 -10.30 -10.17
CA VAL A 44 -3.69 -10.38 -11.41
C VAL A 44 -4.96 -11.22 -11.23
N ASP A 45 -4.89 -12.32 -10.47
CA ASP A 45 -6.06 -13.16 -10.18
C ASP A 45 -7.03 -12.42 -9.26
N PHE A 46 -6.50 -11.73 -8.24
CA PHE A 46 -7.33 -10.88 -7.38
C PHE A 46 -8.02 -9.78 -8.18
N ALA A 47 -7.29 -9.08 -9.06
CA ALA A 47 -7.86 -8.06 -9.92
C ALA A 47 -8.96 -8.62 -10.83
N GLU A 48 -8.75 -9.79 -11.45
CA GLU A 48 -9.75 -10.46 -12.28
C GLU A 48 -11.01 -10.82 -11.48
N THR A 49 -10.87 -11.41 -10.29
CA THR A 49 -12.03 -11.76 -9.43
C THR A 49 -12.88 -10.56 -9.05
N GLN A 50 -12.25 -9.38 -8.98
CA GLN A 50 -12.91 -8.11 -8.66
C GLN A 50 -13.33 -7.32 -9.91
N ASN A 51 -13.17 -7.87 -11.12
CA ASN A 51 -13.39 -7.19 -12.40
C ASN A 51 -12.62 -5.86 -12.52
N VAL A 52 -11.38 -5.83 -12.03
CA VAL A 52 -10.48 -4.69 -12.11
C VAL A 52 -9.59 -4.79 -13.35
N GLN A 53 -9.52 -3.71 -14.12
CA GLN A 53 -8.71 -3.62 -15.34
C GLN A 53 -7.43 -2.79 -15.15
N ILE A 54 -7.32 -2.01 -14.07
CA ILE A 54 -6.20 -1.09 -13.84
C ILE A 54 -5.60 -1.35 -12.45
N ILE A 55 -4.31 -1.62 -12.42
CA ILE A 55 -3.47 -1.60 -11.21
C ILE A 55 -2.84 -0.21 -11.12
N LEU A 56 -3.07 0.49 -10.01
CA LEU A 56 -2.46 1.80 -9.75
C LEU A 56 -1.25 1.64 -8.83
N ARG A 57 -0.09 2.18 -9.25
CA ARG A 57 1.16 2.14 -8.48
C ARG A 57 1.75 3.54 -8.31
N GLY A 58 2.23 3.83 -7.11
CA GLY A 58 2.96 5.06 -6.81
C GLY A 58 4.44 4.91 -7.11
N LEU A 59 5.06 5.90 -7.76
CA LEU A 59 6.50 5.98 -7.98
C LEU A 59 7.07 7.20 -7.26
N ARG A 60 7.99 7.00 -6.31
CA ARG A 60 8.63 8.11 -5.58
C ARG A 60 10.02 8.43 -6.11
N ALA A 61 10.81 7.39 -6.35
CA ALA A 61 12.20 7.51 -6.80
C ALA A 61 12.44 6.63 -8.02
N VAL A 62 13.56 6.87 -8.71
CA VAL A 62 14.01 6.07 -9.86
C VAL A 62 14.16 4.59 -9.48
N SER A 63 14.54 4.29 -8.24
CA SER A 63 14.66 2.92 -7.74
C SER A 63 13.33 2.17 -7.66
N ASP A 64 12.22 2.87 -7.40
CA ASP A 64 10.89 2.24 -7.41
C ASP A 64 10.52 1.85 -8.85
N PHE A 65 10.91 2.66 -9.85
CA PHE A 65 10.53 2.43 -11.25
C PHE A 65 11.04 1.11 -11.82
N GLU A 66 12.31 0.75 -11.61
CA GLU A 66 12.86 -0.46 -12.22
C GLU A 66 12.13 -1.73 -11.75
N TYR A 67 11.91 -1.85 -10.43
CA TYR A 67 11.17 -2.98 -9.85
C TYR A 67 9.71 -3.00 -10.33
N GLU A 68 9.03 -1.85 -10.28
CA GLU A 68 7.63 -1.73 -10.66
C GLU A 68 7.41 -1.97 -12.16
N PHE A 69 8.34 -1.53 -13.01
CA PHE A 69 8.28 -1.74 -14.45
C PHE A 69 8.40 -3.24 -14.78
N GLN A 70 9.36 -3.94 -14.18
CA GLN A 70 9.48 -5.40 -14.32
C GLN A 70 8.20 -6.13 -13.86
N LEU A 71 7.68 -5.75 -12.69
CA LEU A 71 6.46 -6.35 -12.14
C LEU A 71 5.24 -6.10 -13.03
N SER A 72 5.11 -4.89 -13.61
CA SER A 72 4.02 -4.58 -14.54
C SER A 72 4.09 -5.41 -15.82
N GLY A 73 5.29 -5.63 -16.37
CA GLY A 73 5.49 -6.50 -17.53
C GLY A 73 5.11 -7.95 -17.24
N MET A 74 5.46 -8.47 -16.05
CA MET A 74 5.05 -9.81 -15.62
C MET A 74 3.52 -9.91 -15.46
N ASN A 75 2.89 -8.93 -14.82
CA ASN A 75 1.43 -8.92 -14.65
C ASN A 75 0.72 -8.89 -16.01
N LYS A 76 1.22 -8.09 -16.98
CA LYS A 76 0.67 -8.01 -18.33
C LYS A 76 0.81 -9.34 -19.08
N HIS A 77 1.91 -10.05 -18.88
CA HIS A 77 2.11 -11.38 -19.46
C HIS A 77 1.15 -12.42 -18.88
N LEU A 78 0.90 -12.38 -17.57
CA LEU A 78 -0.02 -13.29 -16.89
C LEU A 78 -1.50 -12.99 -17.22
N ASN A 79 -1.87 -11.71 -17.32
CA ASN A 79 -3.21 -11.29 -17.70
C ASN A 79 -3.14 -10.09 -18.68
N PRO A 80 -3.33 -10.33 -19.99
CA PRO A 80 -3.26 -9.29 -21.02
C PRO A 80 -4.34 -8.21 -20.92
N THR A 81 -5.41 -8.43 -20.16
CA THR A 81 -6.52 -7.47 -20.02
C THR A 81 -6.27 -6.43 -18.93
N ILE A 82 -5.28 -6.65 -18.07
CA ILE A 82 -4.89 -5.72 -17.02
C ILE A 82 -3.86 -4.73 -17.56
N GLU A 83 -4.00 -3.48 -17.12
CA GLU A 83 -3.04 -2.40 -17.31
C GLU A 83 -2.46 -1.94 -15.97
N THR A 84 -1.22 -1.46 -15.97
CA THR A 84 -0.62 -0.82 -14.79
C THR A 84 -0.41 0.67 -15.08
N LEU A 85 -1.00 1.53 -14.25
CA LEU A 85 -0.80 2.97 -14.30
C LEU A 85 0.13 3.40 -13.16
N PHE A 86 1.11 4.24 -13.51
CA PHE A 86 2.03 4.84 -12.54
C PHE A 86 1.64 6.29 -12.26
N MET A 87 1.62 6.66 -10.99
CA MET A 87 1.44 8.05 -10.55
C MET A 87 2.57 8.46 -9.60
N THR A 88 3.02 9.70 -9.72
CA THR A 88 3.95 10.30 -8.77
C THR A 88 3.17 10.98 -7.65
N PRO A 89 3.58 10.85 -6.38
CA PRO A 89 2.95 11.58 -5.29
C PRO A 89 3.27 13.08 -5.39
N ALA A 90 2.50 13.89 -4.65
CA ALA A 90 2.88 15.27 -4.42
C ALA A 90 4.20 15.36 -3.67
N GLU A 91 4.97 16.44 -3.89
CA GLU A 91 6.33 16.62 -3.39
C GLU A 91 6.45 16.42 -1.87
N GLN A 92 5.49 16.94 -1.11
CA GLN A 92 5.46 16.82 0.35
C GLN A 92 5.35 15.37 0.86
N TYR A 93 4.95 14.42 0.00
CA TYR A 93 4.82 13.00 0.35
C TYR A 93 5.87 12.11 -0.31
N ALA A 94 6.76 12.67 -1.15
CA ALA A 94 7.72 11.90 -1.93
C ALA A 94 8.67 11.05 -1.07
N ASN A 95 9.04 11.55 0.11
CA ASN A 95 9.99 10.90 1.00
C ASN A 95 9.33 10.01 2.07
N ILE A 96 8.01 9.89 2.08
CA ILE A 96 7.30 9.09 3.09
C ILE A 96 7.34 7.60 2.70
N SER A 97 7.76 6.77 3.67
CA SER A 97 7.67 5.31 3.55
C SER A 97 7.29 4.71 4.90
N SER A 98 6.51 3.63 4.89
CA SER A 98 6.13 2.96 6.14
C SER A 98 7.34 2.43 6.91
N SER A 99 8.44 2.10 6.23
CA SER A 99 9.69 1.68 6.89
C SER A 99 10.34 2.84 7.65
N LEU A 100 10.49 4.00 6.99
CA LEU A 100 11.09 5.19 7.61
C LEU A 100 10.24 5.71 8.77
N VAL A 101 8.92 5.73 8.61
CA VAL A 101 8.00 6.14 9.69
C VAL A 101 8.15 5.24 10.93
N ARG A 102 8.23 3.92 10.74
CA ARG A 102 8.45 2.98 11.85
C ARG A 102 9.82 3.15 12.50
N GLU A 103 10.85 3.44 11.71
CA GLU A 103 12.19 3.69 12.23
C GLU A 103 12.24 4.94 13.11
N ILE A 104 11.67 6.06 12.64
CA ILE A 104 11.53 7.30 13.43
C ILE A 104 10.82 7.01 14.76
N LEU A 105 9.67 6.32 14.70
CA LEU A 105 8.89 6.00 15.89
C LEU A 105 9.66 5.09 16.87
N SER A 106 10.40 4.09 16.36
CA SER A 106 11.22 3.20 17.20
C SER A 106 12.36 3.91 17.93
N LEU A 107 12.79 5.07 17.42
CA LEU A 107 13.81 5.93 18.02
C LEU A 107 13.20 7.05 18.90
N GLY A 108 11.89 7.02 19.14
CA GLY A 108 11.17 8.00 19.95
C GLY A 108 10.87 9.32 19.24
N GLY A 109 10.98 9.37 17.92
CA GLY A 109 10.63 10.55 17.12
C GLY A 109 9.11 10.72 16.93
N ASP A 110 8.70 11.95 16.64
CA ASP A 110 7.30 12.28 16.30
C ASP A 110 6.99 11.91 14.83
N ILE A 111 5.85 11.26 14.62
CA ILE A 111 5.36 10.84 13.29
C ILE A 111 4.02 11.45 12.91
N SER A 112 3.47 12.35 13.73
CA SER A 112 2.14 12.97 13.54
C SER A 112 1.98 13.67 12.18
N ALA A 113 3.09 14.17 11.61
CA ALA A 113 3.11 14.81 10.31
C ALA A 113 3.08 13.83 9.10
N PHE A 114 3.30 12.54 9.33
CA PHE A 114 3.47 11.54 8.25
C PHE A 114 2.31 10.56 8.10
N VAL A 115 1.47 10.44 9.12
CA VAL A 115 0.36 9.48 9.15
C VAL A 115 -0.91 10.08 9.75
N PRO A 116 -2.09 9.57 9.40
CA PRO A 116 -3.33 9.92 10.09
C PRO A 116 -3.28 9.56 11.58
N SER A 117 -3.96 10.32 12.43
CA SER A 117 -3.91 10.16 13.89
C SER A 117 -4.34 8.77 14.38
N ASN A 118 -5.27 8.10 13.70
CA ASN A 118 -5.66 6.72 14.04
C ASN A 118 -4.51 5.72 13.80
N VAL A 119 -3.68 5.96 12.77
CA VAL A 119 -2.51 5.13 12.46
C VAL A 119 -1.39 5.42 13.46
N GLU A 120 -1.17 6.68 13.82
CA GLU A 120 -0.20 7.06 14.84
C GLU A 120 -0.47 6.35 16.18
N ASN A 121 -1.71 6.40 16.65
CA ASN A 121 -2.12 5.74 17.89
C ASN A 121 -1.89 4.23 17.84
N LEU A 122 -2.32 3.58 16.76
CA LEU A 122 -2.13 2.14 16.56
C LEU A 122 -0.64 1.76 16.55
N LEU A 123 0.21 2.54 15.89
CA LEU A 123 1.65 2.26 15.85
C LEU A 123 2.30 2.41 17.23
N LYS A 124 1.89 3.40 18.02
CA LYS A 124 2.40 3.60 19.39
C LYS A 124 2.00 2.47 20.35
N GLU A 125 0.82 1.87 20.17
CA GLU A 125 0.36 0.74 20.99
C GLU A 125 1.12 -0.57 20.72
N LYS A 126 1.78 -0.69 19.56
CA LYS A 126 2.44 -1.92 19.09
C LYS A 126 3.97 -1.92 19.29
N ILE A 127 4.54 -0.82 19.79
CA ILE A 127 5.97 -0.69 20.09
C ILE A 127 6.27 -1.10 21.53
#